data_AF-A0A353HBS5-F1
#
_entry.id   AF-A0A353HBS5-F1
#
_cell.length_a   1.000
_cell.length_b   1.000
_cell.length_c   1.000
_cell.angle_alpha   90.00
_cell.angle_beta   90.00
_cell.angle_gamma   90.00
#
_symmetry.space_group_name_H-M   'P 1'
#
loop_
_entity.id
_entity.type
_entity.pdbx_description
1 polymer ?
#
loop_
_entity_poly.entity_id
_entity_poly.type
_entity_poly.pdbx_seq_one_letter_code
_entity_poly.pdbx_strand_id
1 'polypeptide(L)'
;MYNYQKALLYSYKRIDEKIEEYDKLVEYWAYSSKYSFKSTYVLADELLSMVDKKYTLQYLKQRLEKIISCFTQEETKLFEKKYLGVDRDLSYLNERQYYRKQEKFIKNFSSTLNVFDLTETWFNNVCLSVPFIASIYSVVCKKEERYDARKLKAKNTDEKKKVLISETSLSEKGLIAEKNLISDTSCVKGEPINSFSVVNKVWSA
;
A
#
# COMPACT_ATOMS: atom_id res chain seq x y z
N MET A 1 -10.51 -1.96 -3.01
CA MET A 1 -9.18 -1.44 -3.38
C MET A 1 -9.36 -0.56 -4.60
N TYR A 2 -8.73 0.62 -4.66
CA TYR A 2 -8.88 1.55 -5.79
C TYR A 2 -7.63 1.54 -6.69
N ASN A 3 -7.18 0.34 -7.08
CA ASN A 3 -5.85 0.16 -7.66
C ASN A 3 -5.77 0.73 -9.07
N TYR A 4 -6.73 0.42 -9.94
CA TYR A 4 -6.72 0.92 -11.31
C TYR A 4 -6.95 2.44 -11.34
N GLN A 5 -7.82 2.97 -10.48
CA GLN A 5 -8.05 4.40 -10.34
C GLN A 5 -6.76 5.14 -9.96
N LYS A 6 -6.02 4.62 -8.96
CA LYS A 6 -4.70 5.14 -8.60
C LYS A 6 -3.71 5.05 -9.76
N ALA A 7 -3.71 3.95 -10.51
CA ALA A 7 -2.83 3.77 -11.66
C ALA A 7 -3.12 4.80 -12.76
N LEU A 8 -4.40 5.08 -13.06
CA LEU A 8 -4.80 6.12 -14.00
C LEU A 8 -4.28 7.50 -13.57
N LEU A 9 -4.48 7.88 -12.30
CA LEU A 9 -3.99 9.17 -11.78
C LEU A 9 -2.46 9.27 -11.79
N TYR A 10 -1.74 8.20 -11.47
CA TYR A 10 -0.27 8.18 -11.56
C TYR A 10 0.23 8.22 -13.00
N SER A 11 -0.50 7.61 -13.94
CA SER A 11 -0.12 7.60 -15.34
C SER A 11 -0.23 8.99 -15.97
N TYR A 12 -1.25 9.77 -15.58
CA TYR A 12 -1.60 11.06 -16.18
C TYR A 12 -0.40 11.98 -16.40
N LYS A 13 0.49 12.11 -15.41
CA LYS A 13 1.68 12.98 -15.46
C LYS A 13 2.57 12.75 -16.69
N ARG A 14 2.63 11.52 -17.19
CA ARG A 14 3.59 11.09 -18.22
C ARG A 14 2.91 10.58 -19.49
N ILE A 15 1.59 10.71 -19.63
CA ILE A 15 0.91 10.21 -20.82
C ILE A 15 1.42 10.91 -22.09
N ASP A 16 1.63 12.22 -22.05
CA ASP A 16 2.14 12.99 -23.19
C ASP A 16 3.54 12.56 -23.63
N GLU A 17 4.46 12.47 -22.67
CA GLU A 17 5.81 11.94 -22.89
C GLU A 17 5.75 10.58 -23.58
N LYS A 18 4.83 9.70 -23.15
CA LYS A 18 4.66 8.37 -23.73
C LYS A 18 4.03 8.36 -25.11
N ILE A 19 3.09 9.27 -25.40
CA ILE A 19 2.54 9.42 -26.75
C ILE A 19 3.65 9.83 -27.72
N GLU A 20 4.49 10.82 -27.36
CA GLU A 20 5.62 11.25 -28.17
C GLU A 20 6.69 10.17 -28.34
N GLU A 21 6.96 9.37 -27.29
CA GLU A 21 7.85 8.21 -27.41
C GLU A 21 7.33 7.20 -28.43
N TYR A 22 6.01 6.93 -28.45
CA TYR A 22 5.43 6.04 -29.46
C TYR A 22 5.55 6.61 -30.87
N ASP A 23 5.38 7.91 -31.08
CA ASP A 23 5.57 8.53 -32.40
C ASP A 23 7.01 8.33 -32.89
N LYS A 24 8.01 8.60 -32.04
CA LYS A 24 9.43 8.38 -32.36
C LYS A 24 9.74 6.91 -32.62
N LEU A 25 9.16 5.99 -31.85
CA LEU A 25 9.35 4.55 -32.03
C LEU A 25 8.76 4.07 -33.35
N VAL A 26 7.54 4.51 -33.69
CA VAL A 26 6.89 4.15 -34.96
C VAL A 26 7.72 4.65 -36.14
N GLU A 27 8.21 5.88 -36.09
CA GLU A 27 9.08 6.44 -37.14
C GLU A 27 10.39 5.64 -37.26
N TYR A 28 11.08 5.40 -36.14
CA TYR A 28 12.32 4.62 -36.11
C TYR A 28 12.13 3.20 -36.65
N TRP A 29 11.05 2.52 -36.26
CA TRP A 29 10.73 1.17 -36.71
C TRP A 29 10.37 1.13 -38.19
N ALA A 30 9.64 2.13 -38.68
CA ALA A 30 9.33 2.25 -40.10
C ALA A 30 10.61 2.39 -40.94
N TYR A 31 11.57 3.24 -40.54
CA TYR A 31 12.84 3.38 -41.26
C TYR A 31 13.76 2.15 -41.15
N SER A 32 13.85 1.56 -39.96
CA SER A 32 14.72 0.39 -39.74
C SER A 32 14.17 -0.90 -40.34
N SER A 33 12.88 -0.95 -40.67
CA SER A 33 12.21 -2.09 -41.30
C SER A 33 12.92 -2.58 -42.58
N LYS A 34 13.54 -1.68 -43.34
CA LYS A 34 14.31 -2.00 -44.55
C LYS A 34 15.49 -2.95 -44.30
N TYR A 35 16.04 -2.93 -43.08
CA TYR A 35 17.20 -3.74 -42.69
C TYR A 35 16.80 -5.00 -41.92
N SER A 36 15.49 -5.26 -41.76
CA SER A 36 14.98 -6.41 -41.04
C SER A 36 14.91 -7.65 -41.93
N PHE A 37 15.21 -8.81 -41.36
CA PHE A 37 15.00 -10.11 -41.99
C PHE A 37 13.59 -10.67 -41.76
N LYS A 38 12.73 -9.96 -41.02
CA LYS A 38 11.34 -10.35 -40.81
C LYS A 38 10.51 -10.13 -42.08
N SER A 39 9.43 -10.89 -42.24
CA SER A 39 8.49 -10.64 -43.32
C SER A 39 7.78 -9.29 -43.15
N THR A 40 7.42 -8.68 -44.27
CA THR A 40 6.70 -7.39 -44.29
C THR A 40 5.43 -7.42 -43.45
N TYR A 41 4.71 -8.55 -43.47
CA TYR A 41 3.50 -8.75 -42.67
C TYR A 41 3.76 -8.61 -41.17
N VAL A 42 4.81 -9.26 -40.65
CA VAL A 42 5.15 -9.20 -39.22
C VAL A 42 5.55 -7.79 -38.82
N LEU A 43 6.32 -7.10 -39.66
CA LEU A 43 6.74 -5.72 -39.40
C LEU A 43 5.54 -4.74 -39.40
N ALA A 44 4.59 -4.95 -40.31
CA ALA A 44 3.36 -4.16 -40.36
C ALA A 44 2.50 -4.37 -39.10
N ASP A 45 2.37 -5.62 -38.63
CA ASP A 45 1.63 -5.95 -37.42
C ASP A 45 2.27 -5.36 -36.16
N GLU A 46 3.61 -5.41 -36.06
CA GLU A 46 4.36 -4.79 -34.96
C GLU A 46 4.17 -3.26 -34.93
N LEU A 47 4.22 -2.60 -36.10
CA LEU A 47 3.96 -1.16 -36.22
C LEU A 47 2.52 -0.81 -35.86
N LEU A 48 1.54 -1.57 -36.35
CA LEU A 48 0.13 -1.37 -36.04
C LEU A 48 -0.10 -1.50 -34.52
N SER A 49 0.49 -2.51 -33.90
CA SER A 49 0.44 -2.73 -32.46
C SER A 49 1.02 -1.55 -31.65
N MET A 50 2.03 -0.84 -32.15
CA MET A 50 2.53 0.39 -31.51
C MET A 50 1.57 1.55 -31.68
N VAL A 51 1.00 1.71 -32.87
CA VAL A 51 0.01 2.73 -33.18
C VAL A 51 -1.25 2.57 -32.32
N ASP A 52 -1.74 1.35 -32.13
CA ASP A 52 -2.90 1.05 -31.27
C ASP A 52 -2.65 1.42 -29.80
N LYS A 53 -1.45 1.13 -29.28
CA LYS A 53 -1.05 1.53 -27.91
C LYS A 53 -1.02 3.05 -27.78
N LYS A 54 -0.52 3.77 -28.79
CA LYS A 54 -0.53 5.23 -28.82
C LYS A 54 -1.96 5.78 -28.81
N TYR A 55 -2.84 5.27 -29.67
CA TYR A 55 -4.25 5.69 -29.69
C TYR A 55 -4.97 5.41 -28.38
N THR A 56 -4.66 4.28 -27.74
CA THR A 56 -5.16 3.97 -26.39
C THR A 56 -4.76 5.04 -25.37
N LEU A 57 -3.50 5.49 -25.40
CA LEU A 57 -3.02 6.56 -24.52
C LEU A 57 -3.66 7.91 -24.84
N GLN A 58 -3.83 8.25 -26.12
CA GLN A 58 -4.51 9.48 -26.54
C GLN A 58 -5.96 9.51 -26.07
N TYR A 59 -6.69 8.41 -26.28
CA TYR A 59 -8.06 8.27 -25.82
C TYR A 59 -8.15 8.40 -24.29
N LEU A 60 -7.26 7.70 -23.58
CA LEU A 60 -7.21 7.76 -22.13
C LEU A 60 -6.93 9.19 -21.63
N LYS A 61 -5.98 9.89 -22.25
CA LYS A 61 -5.66 11.29 -21.92
C LYS A 61 -6.89 12.18 -22.05
N GLN A 62 -7.56 12.16 -23.20
CA GLN A 62 -8.73 13.00 -23.45
C GLN A 62 -9.85 12.75 -22.44
N ARG A 63 -10.05 11.49 -22.02
CA ARG A 63 -11.04 11.15 -21.00
C ARG A 63 -10.62 11.62 -19.62
N LEU A 64 -9.36 11.43 -19.24
CA LEU A 64 -8.84 11.88 -17.95
C LEU A 64 -8.85 13.41 -17.85
N GLU A 65 -8.51 14.15 -18.91
CA GLU A 65 -8.59 15.61 -18.93
C GLU A 65 -10.01 16.11 -18.67
N LYS A 66 -11.01 15.49 -19.32
CA LYS A 66 -12.43 15.80 -19.06
C LYS A 66 -12.79 15.56 -17.60
N ILE A 67 -12.39 14.42 -17.03
CA ILE A 67 -12.68 14.09 -15.62
C ILE A 67 -11.98 15.07 -14.66
N ILE A 68 -10.70 15.35 -14.89
CA ILE A 68 -9.89 16.25 -14.05
C ILE A 68 -10.42 17.68 -14.13
N SER A 69 -10.95 18.11 -15.28
CA SER A 69 -11.57 19.44 -15.43
C SER A 69 -12.80 19.62 -14.52
N CYS A 70 -13.44 18.53 -14.09
CA CYS A 70 -14.57 18.57 -13.17
C CYS A 70 -14.16 18.57 -11.69
N PHE A 71 -12.86 18.51 -11.37
CA PHE A 71 -12.41 18.52 -9.98
C PHE A 71 -12.68 19.85 -9.32
N THR A 72 -13.13 19.79 -8.07
CA THR A 72 -13.17 20.98 -7.22
C THR A 72 -11.76 21.50 -6.95
N GLN A 73 -11.63 22.78 -6.59
CA GLN A 73 -10.33 23.39 -6.29
C GLN A 73 -9.55 22.61 -5.21
N GLU A 74 -10.27 22.05 -4.23
CA GLU A 74 -9.66 21.22 -3.20
C GLU A 74 -9.17 19.86 -3.73
N GLU A 75 -9.99 19.18 -4.54
CA GLU A 75 -9.61 17.90 -5.16
C GLU A 75 -8.41 18.07 -6.11
N THR A 76 -8.35 19.18 -6.85
CA THR A 76 -7.20 19.53 -7.68
C THR A 76 -5.92 19.64 -6.86
N LYS A 77 -5.94 20.35 -5.72
CA LYS A 77 -4.77 20.44 -4.83
C LYS A 77 -4.35 19.07 -4.29
N LEU A 78 -5.31 18.22 -3.91
CA LEU A 78 -5.05 16.85 -3.44
C LEU A 78 -4.45 15.97 -4.55
N PHE A 79 -4.96 16.09 -5.76
CA PHE A 79 -4.48 15.39 -6.95
C PHE A 79 -3.03 15.77 -7.26
N GLU A 80 -2.75 17.06 -7.40
CA GLU A 80 -1.44 17.59 -7.77
C GLU A 80 -0.38 17.25 -6.73
N LYS A 81 -0.72 17.35 -5.44
CA LYS A 81 0.22 17.00 -4.36
C LYS A 81 0.62 15.54 -4.37
N LYS A 82 -0.36 14.63 -4.52
CA LYS A 82 -0.12 13.19 -4.35
C LYS A 82 0.34 12.48 -5.62
N TYR A 83 -0.20 12.86 -6.77
CA TYR A 83 0.00 12.14 -8.04
C TYR A 83 0.96 12.86 -8.97
N LEU A 84 0.97 14.19 -8.96
CA LEU A 84 1.93 14.97 -9.78
C LEU A 84 3.22 15.29 -9.02
N GLY A 85 3.18 15.28 -7.68
CA GLY A 85 4.30 15.65 -6.82
C GLY A 85 4.57 17.15 -6.81
N VAL A 86 3.55 17.95 -7.12
CA VAL A 86 3.62 19.42 -7.06
C VAL A 86 3.46 19.85 -5.61
N ASP A 87 4.34 20.73 -5.13
CA ASP A 87 4.18 21.24 -3.78
C ASP A 87 2.94 22.14 -3.72
N ARG A 88 1.95 21.69 -2.97
CA ARG A 88 0.68 22.40 -2.76
C ARG A 88 0.50 22.63 -1.27
N ASP A 89 0.22 23.88 -0.94
CA ASP A 89 -0.08 24.28 0.42
C ASP A 89 -1.40 23.63 0.87
N LEU A 90 -1.24 22.71 1.83
CA LEU A 90 -2.29 22.03 2.57
C LEU A 90 -2.01 22.12 4.07
N SER A 91 -1.30 23.17 4.51
CA SER A 91 -0.95 23.41 5.92
C SER A 91 -2.17 23.47 6.85
N TYR A 92 -3.32 23.88 6.32
CA TYR A 92 -4.60 23.87 7.01
C TYR A 92 -5.16 22.47 7.33
N LEU A 93 -4.57 21.40 6.77
CA LEU A 93 -4.96 20.02 7.04
C LEU A 93 -3.94 19.34 7.95
N ASN A 94 -4.43 18.75 9.04
CA ASN A 94 -3.61 17.77 9.76
C ASN A 94 -3.48 16.47 8.96
N GLU A 95 -2.50 15.64 9.31
CA GLU A 95 -2.18 14.41 8.57
C GLU A 95 -3.41 13.46 8.47
N ARG A 96 -4.17 13.32 9.55
CA ARG A 96 -5.37 12.47 9.57
C ARG A 96 -6.47 12.98 8.64
N GLN A 97 -6.71 14.29 8.61
CA GLN A 97 -7.67 14.94 7.73
C GLN A 97 -7.24 14.81 6.27
N TYR A 98 -5.94 14.99 5.99
CA TYR A 98 -5.39 14.81 4.65
C TYR A 98 -5.69 13.41 4.10
N TYR A 99 -5.40 12.35 4.86
CA TYR A 99 -5.69 10.98 4.40
C TYR A 99 -7.17 10.70 4.22
N ARG A 100 -8.03 11.21 5.11
CA ARG A 100 -9.50 11.10 4.97
C ARG A 100 -10.01 11.80 3.72
N LYS A 101 -9.52 13.00 3.44
CA LYS A 101 -9.88 13.75 2.23
C LYS A 101 -9.36 13.06 0.97
N GLN A 102 -8.16 12.49 1.01
CA GLN A 102 -7.62 11.68 -0.09
C GLN A 102 -8.45 10.42 -0.36
N GLU A 103 -8.95 9.75 0.68
CA GLU A 103 -9.82 8.59 0.52
C GLU A 103 -11.16 8.98 -0.11
N LYS A 104 -11.76 10.08 0.36
CA LYS A 104 -12.99 10.64 -0.24
C LYS A 104 -12.78 11.04 -1.70
N PHE A 105 -11.66 11.71 -2.01
CA PHE A 105 -11.28 12.08 -3.38
C PHE A 105 -11.21 10.87 -4.30
N ILE A 106 -10.51 9.80 -3.90
CA ILE A 106 -10.42 8.58 -4.71
C ILE A 106 -11.81 7.94 -4.92
N LYS A 107 -12.66 7.94 -3.90
CA LYS A 107 -14.03 7.41 -4.00
C LYS A 107 -14.89 8.23 -4.97
N ASN A 108 -14.79 9.56 -4.91
CA ASN A 108 -15.45 10.46 -5.85
C ASN A 108 -14.94 10.20 -7.27
N PHE A 109 -13.62 10.19 -7.47
CA PHE A 109 -12.99 9.91 -8.75
C PHE A 109 -13.42 8.56 -9.32
N SER A 110 -13.52 7.51 -8.49
CA SER A 110 -14.02 6.20 -8.92
C SER A 110 -15.48 6.27 -9.40
N SER A 111 -16.32 7.05 -8.73
CA SER A 111 -17.71 7.26 -9.15
C SER A 111 -17.76 7.98 -10.50
N THR A 112 -16.93 9.01 -10.68
CA THR A 112 -16.83 9.74 -11.94
C THR A 112 -16.34 8.85 -13.07
N LEU A 113 -15.33 7.99 -12.85
CA LEU A 113 -14.85 7.06 -13.86
C LEU A 113 -15.96 6.16 -14.42
N ASN A 114 -16.87 5.68 -13.56
CA ASN A 114 -18.00 4.87 -13.99
C ASN A 114 -18.98 5.64 -14.88
N VAL A 115 -19.17 6.94 -14.67
CA VAL A 115 -20.00 7.79 -15.54
C VAL A 115 -19.39 7.95 -16.93
N PHE A 116 -18.07 7.85 -17.06
CA PHE A 116 -17.34 7.90 -18.33
C PHE A 116 -17.05 6.52 -18.93
N ASP A 117 -17.69 5.46 -18.43
CA ASP A 117 -17.49 4.05 -18.82
C ASP A 117 -16.03 3.54 -18.69
N LEU A 118 -15.21 4.20 -17.87
CA LEU A 118 -13.85 3.79 -17.56
C LEU A 118 -13.85 2.78 -16.40
N THR A 119 -14.48 1.65 -16.66
CA THR A 119 -14.64 0.52 -15.72
C THR A 119 -13.33 -0.24 -15.51
N GLU A 120 -13.25 -1.01 -14.43
CA GLU A 120 -12.12 -1.91 -14.17
C GLU A 120 -11.96 -2.95 -15.29
N THR A 121 -13.06 -3.48 -15.83
CA THR A 121 -13.06 -4.41 -16.96
C THR A 121 -12.48 -3.77 -18.22
N TRP A 122 -12.86 -2.53 -18.52
CA TRP A 122 -12.28 -1.77 -19.62
C TRP A 122 -10.78 -1.55 -19.41
N PHE A 123 -10.37 -1.13 -18.20
CA PHE A 123 -8.97 -0.92 -17.87
C PHE A 123 -8.13 -2.20 -18.06
N ASN A 124 -8.64 -3.35 -17.59
CA ASN A 124 -7.94 -4.62 -17.70
C ASN A 124 -7.79 -5.09 -19.15
N ASN A 125 -8.84 -4.93 -19.96
CA ASN A 125 -8.83 -5.40 -21.35
C ASN A 125 -8.05 -4.46 -22.28
N VAL A 126 -8.13 -3.14 -22.04
CA VAL A 126 -7.59 -2.13 -22.95
C VAL A 126 -6.28 -1.56 -22.42
N CYS A 127 -6.28 -1.00 -21.21
CA CYS A 127 -5.12 -0.26 -20.70
C CYS A 127 -3.93 -1.16 -20.31
N LEU A 128 -4.17 -2.36 -19.79
CA LEU A 128 -3.07 -3.26 -19.40
C LEU A 128 -2.28 -3.79 -20.61
N SER A 129 -2.83 -3.71 -21.82
CA SER A 129 -2.08 -4.02 -23.05
C SER A 129 -0.93 -3.03 -23.29
N VAL A 130 -0.98 -1.84 -22.69
CA VAL A 130 0.05 -0.81 -22.78
C VAL A 130 1.09 -1.04 -21.67
N PRO A 131 2.35 -1.40 -22.00
CA PRO A 131 3.37 -1.77 -20.99
C PRO A 131 3.62 -0.68 -19.95
N PHE A 132 3.59 0.59 -20.36
CA PHE A 132 3.72 1.73 -19.47
C PHE A 132 2.64 1.73 -18.37
N ILE A 133 1.37 1.53 -18.72
CA ILE A 133 0.27 1.51 -17.75
C ILE A 133 0.34 0.27 -16.87
N ALA A 134 0.61 -0.90 -17.45
CA ALA A 134 0.77 -2.15 -16.70
C ALA A 134 1.89 -2.03 -15.65
N SER A 135 3.00 -1.37 -15.99
CA SER A 135 4.10 -1.13 -15.05
C SER A 135 3.65 -0.31 -13.84
N ILE A 136 2.91 0.78 -14.06
CA ILE A 136 2.37 1.63 -12.99
C ILE A 136 1.37 0.85 -12.14
N TYR A 137 0.45 0.13 -12.76
CA TYR A 137 -0.54 -0.69 -12.07
C TYR A 137 0.13 -1.72 -11.15
N SER A 138 1.16 -2.41 -11.62
CA SER A 138 1.91 -3.38 -10.82
C SER A 138 2.56 -2.74 -9.58
N VAL A 139 3.08 -1.52 -9.69
CA VAL A 139 3.67 -0.78 -8.58
C VAL A 139 2.61 -0.38 -7.56
N VAL A 140 1.43 0.04 -8.04
CA VAL A 140 0.29 0.36 -7.17
C VAL A 140 -0.15 -0.88 -6.40
N CYS A 141 -0.40 -2.00 -7.07
CA CYS A 141 -0.79 -3.25 -6.40
C CYS A 141 0.22 -3.68 -5.33
N LYS A 142 1.52 -3.70 -5.67
CA LYS A 142 2.59 -4.03 -4.71
C LYS A 142 2.63 -3.10 -3.50
N LYS A 143 2.35 -1.80 -3.68
CA LYS A 143 2.31 -0.84 -2.56
C LYS A 143 1.15 -1.13 -1.62
N GLU A 144 -0.01 -1.45 -2.17
CA GLU A 144 -1.21 -1.73 -1.39
C GLU A 144 -1.11 -3.09 -0.67
N GLU A 145 -0.59 -4.13 -1.33
CA GLU A 145 -0.30 -5.42 -0.70
C GLU A 145 0.64 -5.27 0.51
N ARG A 146 1.68 -4.42 0.39
CA ARG A 146 2.59 -4.11 1.51
C ARG A 146 1.88 -3.39 2.64
N TYR A 147 0.94 -2.48 2.32
CA TYR A 147 0.17 -1.78 3.32
C TYR A 147 -0.75 -2.73 4.09
N ASP A 148 -1.46 -3.61 3.37
CA ASP A 148 -2.35 -4.61 3.97
C ASP A 148 -1.57 -5.61 4.81
N ALA A 149 -0.41 -6.08 4.34
CA ALA A 149 0.48 -6.96 5.10
C ALA A 149 0.98 -6.30 6.40
N ARG A 150 1.32 -5.01 6.38
CA ARG A 150 1.73 -4.26 7.58
C ARG A 150 0.56 -4.12 8.57
N LYS A 151 -0.64 -3.85 8.07
CA LYS A 151 -1.86 -3.74 8.87
C LYS A 151 -2.21 -5.06 9.55
N LEU A 152 -2.08 -6.18 8.84
CA LEU A 152 -2.27 -7.52 9.41
C LEU A 152 -1.22 -7.84 10.48
N LYS A 153 0.06 -7.52 10.24
CA LYS A 153 1.11 -7.69 11.24
C LYS A 153 0.86 -6.87 12.50
N ALA A 154 0.42 -5.62 12.37
CA ALA A 154 0.09 -4.77 13.50
C ALA A 154 -1.05 -5.37 14.35
N LYS A 155 -2.14 -5.81 13.71
CA LYS A 155 -3.25 -6.48 14.39
C LYS A 155 -2.81 -7.73 15.15
N ASN A 156 -2.04 -8.61 14.51
CA ASN A 156 -1.55 -9.84 15.15
C ASN A 156 -0.60 -9.54 16.32
N THR A 157 0.15 -8.44 16.26
CA THR A 157 1.04 -8.01 17.35
C THR A 157 0.23 -7.46 18.53
N ASP A 158 -0.82 -6.68 18.26
CA ASP A 158 -1.72 -6.15 19.28
C ASP A 158 -2.53 -7.27 19.96
N GLU A 159 -2.97 -8.27 19.19
CA GLU A 159 -3.62 -9.48 19.72
C GLU A 159 -2.66 -10.30 20.60
N LYS A 160 -1.43 -10.53 20.15
CA LYS A 160 -0.39 -11.19 20.98
C LYS A 160 -0.09 -10.43 22.26
N LYS A 161 0.01 -9.09 22.21
CA LYS A 161 0.19 -8.27 23.42
C LYS A 161 -0.98 -8.40 24.39
N LYS A 162 -2.23 -8.43 23.89
CA LYS A 162 -3.42 -8.65 24.73
C LYS A 162 -3.41 -10.01 25.41
N VAL A 163 -3.03 -11.08 24.69
CA VAL A 163 -2.90 -12.44 25.27
C VAL A 163 -1.82 -12.46 26.35
N LEU A 164 -0.64 -11.87 26.08
CA LEU A 164 0.45 -11.81 27.05
C LEU A 164 0.06 -11.06 28.33
N ILE A 165 -0.69 -9.95 28.20
CA ILE A 165 -1.21 -9.18 29.34
C ILE A 165 -2.24 -9.99 30.13
N SER A 166 -3.10 -10.77 29.46
CA SER A 166 -4.06 -11.62 30.16
C SER A 166 -3.37 -12.76 30.93
N GLU A 167 -2.35 -13.40 30.37
CA GLU A 167 -1.59 -14.48 31.01
C GLU A 167 -0.77 -13.97 32.21
N THR A 168 -0.14 -12.81 32.09
CA THR A 168 0.58 -12.18 33.21
C THR A 168 -0.37 -11.74 34.33
N SER A 169 -1.55 -11.20 34.00
CA SER A 169 -2.56 -10.84 35.00
C SER A 169 -3.18 -12.06 35.72
N LEU A 170 -3.21 -13.23 35.08
CA LEU A 170 -3.63 -14.49 35.70
C LEU A 170 -2.54 -15.05 36.62
N SER A 171 -1.27 -14.96 36.21
CA SER A 171 -0.12 -15.38 37.03
C SER A 171 0.05 -14.54 38.29
N GLU A 172 -0.16 -13.22 38.21
CA GLU A 172 -0.08 -12.32 39.38
C GLU A 172 -1.21 -12.60 40.38
N LYS A 173 -2.42 -12.91 39.91
CA LYS A 173 -3.54 -13.30 40.79
C LYS A 173 -3.31 -14.67 41.46
N GLY A 174 -2.65 -15.61 40.78
CA GLY A 174 -2.24 -16.89 41.36
C GLY A 174 -1.19 -16.74 42.47
N LEU A 175 -0.19 -15.86 42.27
CA LEU A 175 0.84 -15.57 43.28
C LEU A 175 0.29 -14.83 44.51
N ILE A 176 -0.73 -13.98 44.36
CA ILE A 176 -1.41 -13.32 45.48
C ILE A 176 -2.26 -14.33 46.27
N ALA A 177 -2.88 -15.31 45.61
CA ALA A 177 -3.63 -16.37 46.29
C ALA A 177 -2.71 -17.32 47.09
N GLU A 178 -1.53 -17.67 46.55
CA GLU A 178 -0.56 -18.51 47.28
C GLU A 178 0.06 -17.80 48.49
N LYS A 179 0.33 -16.49 48.42
CA LYS A 179 0.86 -15.74 49.58
C LYS A 179 -0.16 -15.57 50.71
N ASN A 180 -1.44 -15.48 50.40
CA ASN A 180 -2.51 -15.39 51.41
C ASN A 180 -2.86 -16.75 52.04
N LEU A 181 -2.44 -17.87 51.43
CA LEU A 181 -2.60 -19.21 52.00
C LEU A 181 -1.46 -19.60 52.97
N ILE A 182 -0.30 -18.93 52.88
CA ILE A 182 0.87 -19.23 53.72
C ILE A 182 0.86 -18.41 55.03
N SER A 183 0.05 -17.35 55.14
CA SER A 183 0.01 -16.50 56.35
C SER A 183 -0.91 -16.99 57.47
N ASP A 184 -1.75 -18.02 57.23
CA ASP A 184 -2.83 -18.41 58.15
C ASP A 184 -2.65 -19.78 58.84
N THR A 185 -1.43 -20.33 58.88
CA THR A 185 -1.12 -21.49 59.75
C THR A 185 -0.33 -21.07 61.00
N SER A 186 -1.10 -20.68 62.02
CA SER A 186 -0.95 -21.02 63.43
C SER A 186 0.39 -20.81 64.15
N CYS A 187 0.37 -19.86 65.09
CA CYS A 187 1.07 -19.94 66.37
C CYS A 187 0.77 -21.27 67.08
N VAL A 188 1.80 -22.06 67.40
CA VAL A 188 1.80 -22.98 68.55
C VAL A 188 3.18 -22.92 69.22
N LYS A 189 3.18 -22.66 70.52
CA LYS A 189 4.34 -22.61 71.42
C LYS A 189 4.93 -24.01 71.65
N GLY A 190 6.26 -24.09 71.75
CA GLY A 190 6.96 -25.26 72.33
C GLY A 190 8.48 -25.22 72.13
N GLU A 191 9.22 -24.82 73.17
CA GLU A 191 10.65 -25.12 73.37
C GLU A 191 10.81 -26.52 74.01
N PRO A 192 12.02 -27.06 74.24
CA PRO A 192 13.25 -27.09 73.43
C PRO A 192 13.86 -28.52 73.37
N ILE A 193 14.66 -28.89 72.35
CA ILE A 193 15.62 -30.02 72.48
C ILE A 193 16.94 -29.73 71.75
N ASN A 194 18.01 -29.80 72.53
CA ASN A 194 19.43 -29.85 72.16
C ASN A 194 19.76 -31.08 71.31
N SER A 195 20.54 -30.94 70.23
CA SER A 195 21.71 -31.82 69.97
C SER A 195 22.51 -31.45 68.71
N PHE A 196 23.82 -31.44 68.91
CA PHE A 196 24.90 -31.80 67.97
C PHE A 196 25.31 -30.84 66.83
N SER A 197 26.46 -30.24 67.11
CA SER A 197 27.62 -29.91 66.27
C SER A 197 27.68 -30.50 64.84
N VAL A 198 28.28 -29.72 63.92
CA VAL A 198 29.60 -29.98 63.31
C VAL A 198 29.89 -28.94 62.18
N VAL A 199 30.93 -28.13 62.43
CA VAL A 199 32.06 -27.79 61.53
C VAL A 199 31.84 -26.91 60.28
N ASN A 200 32.39 -25.69 60.39
CA ASN A 200 33.32 -24.95 59.51
C ASN A 200 33.15 -24.94 57.98
N LYS A 201 33.18 -23.71 57.42
CA LYS A 201 34.27 -23.03 56.64
C LYS A 201 33.61 -22.05 55.64
N VAL A 202 33.90 -20.74 55.69
CA VAL A 202 34.98 -20.04 54.93
C VAL A 202 34.73 -20.16 53.41
N TRP A 203 34.64 -19.12 52.57
CA TRP A 203 34.95 -17.69 52.64
C TRP A 203 34.21 -16.98 51.48
N SER A 204 34.07 -15.67 51.65
CA SER A 204 33.87 -14.63 50.64
C SER A 204 34.94 -14.62 49.53
N ALA A 205 34.51 -14.30 48.30
CA ALA A 205 35.05 -13.24 47.43
C ALA A 205 34.33 -13.27 46.07
#